data_AF-A0A966R1W7-F1
#
_entry.id   AF-A0A966R1W7-F1
#
_cell.length_a   1.000
_cell.length_b   1.000
_cell.length_c   1.000
_cell.angle_alpha   90.00
_cell.angle_beta   90.00
_cell.angle_gamma   90.00
#
_symmetry.space_group_name_H-M   'P 1'
#
loop_
_entity.id
_entity.type
_entity.pdbx_description
1 polymer ?
#
loop_
_entity_poly.entity_id
_entity_poly.type
_entity_poly.pdbx_seq_one_letter_code
_entity_poly.pdbx_strand_id
1 'polypeptide(L)'
;MNIVYIVLLIFIACILLGNKSKRETFSQESLPNLYYINMKKSKERNSRFISRLEGKSLRLFNNVKRIDAITPLTLDRTRNIIPEKCKDNSRAEMSCSLSHLKAIHTAYHDNVEYALIMEDDMYF
;
A
#
# COMPACT_ATOMS: atom_id res chain seq x y z
N MET A 1 -1.33 52.96 8.90
CA MET A 1 -1.95 51.65 8.59
C MET A 1 -1.84 50.80 9.84
N ASN A 2 -2.97 50.36 10.42
CA ASN A 2 -3.03 49.81 11.78
C ASN A 2 -2.52 48.34 11.80
N ILE A 3 -1.60 47.98 12.69
CA ILE A 3 -1.03 46.61 12.79
C ILE A 3 -2.13 45.54 12.90
N VAL A 4 -3.23 45.87 13.58
CA VAL A 4 -4.41 45.01 13.71
C VAL A 4 -5.00 44.62 12.35
N TYR A 5 -5.03 45.55 11.38
CA TYR A 5 -5.56 45.26 10.04
C TYR A 5 -4.65 44.32 9.24
N ILE A 6 -3.33 44.41 9.43
CA ILE A 6 -2.36 43.54 8.74
C ILE A 6 -2.51 42.10 9.26
N VAL A 7 -2.61 41.92 10.57
CA VAL A 7 -2.79 40.59 11.19
C VAL A 7 -4.13 39.97 10.77
N LEU A 8 -5.20 40.77 10.72
CA LEU A 8 -6.51 40.29 10.28
C LEU A 8 -6.50 39.87 8.80
N LEU A 9 -5.83 40.63 7.92
CA LEU A 9 -5.68 40.27 6.51
C LEU A 9 -4.87 38.98 6.32
N ILE A 10 -3.81 38.78 7.09
CA ILE A 10 -3.01 37.54 7.05
C ILE A 10 -3.87 36.36 7.50
N PHE A 11 -4.64 36.51 8.59
CA PHE A 11 -5.49 35.43 9.11
C PHE A 11 -6.61 35.05 8.12
N ILE A 12 -7.26 36.05 7.50
CA ILE A 12 -8.26 35.82 6.44
C ILE A 12 -7.61 35.14 5.23
N ALA A 13 -6.42 35.59 4.81
CA ALA A 13 -5.68 34.93 3.73
C ALA A 13 -5.35 33.48 4.07
N CYS A 14 -4.92 33.17 5.30
CA CYS A 14 -4.65 31.80 5.74
C CYS A 14 -5.91 30.91 5.74
N ILE A 15 -7.07 31.45 6.13
CA ILE A 15 -8.35 30.71 6.07
C ILE A 15 -8.77 30.47 4.62
N LEU A 16 -8.65 31.48 3.75
CA LEU A 16 -9.00 31.37 2.33
C LEU A 16 -8.05 30.45 1.55
N LEU A 17 -6.78 30.39 1.96
CA LEU A 17 -5.77 29.52 1.36
C LEU A 17 -5.78 28.10 1.97
N GLY A 18 -6.22 27.95 3.21
CA GLY A 18 -6.12 26.71 4.00
C GLY A 18 -7.12 25.60 3.65
N ASN A 19 -8.16 25.87 2.87
CA ASN A 19 -9.27 24.93 2.64
C ASN A 19 -9.41 24.44 1.19
N LYS A 20 -8.29 24.18 0.50
CA LYS A 20 -8.31 23.34 -0.70
C LYS A 20 -7.57 22.05 -0.44
N SER A 21 -8.24 21.13 0.27
CA SER A 21 -7.91 19.71 0.16
C SER A 21 -8.17 19.30 -1.30
N LYS A 22 -7.14 19.36 -2.12
CA LYS A 22 -7.19 18.79 -3.47
C LYS A 22 -7.44 17.30 -3.30
N ARG A 23 -8.64 16.83 -3.64
CA ARG A 23 -8.80 15.44 -4.08
C ARG A 23 -7.99 15.35 -5.36
N GLU A 24 -6.79 14.79 -5.26
CA GLU A 24 -6.04 14.40 -6.44
C GLU A 24 -6.85 13.34 -7.16
N THR A 25 -7.50 13.74 -8.24
CA THR A 25 -8.02 12.81 -9.23
C THR A 25 -6.82 12.17 -9.89
N PHE A 26 -6.64 10.87 -9.68
CA PHE A 26 -5.65 10.05 -10.39
C PHE A 26 -5.79 10.35 -11.89
N SER A 27 -4.79 11.00 -12.48
CA SER A 27 -4.80 11.27 -13.92
C SER A 27 -4.76 9.91 -14.63
N GLN A 28 -5.59 9.79 -15.65
CA GLN A 28 -6.02 8.54 -16.27
C GLN A 28 -4.92 7.83 -17.10
N GLU A 29 -3.66 8.26 -16.99
CA GLU A 29 -2.58 7.85 -17.88
C GLU A 29 -1.76 6.66 -17.36
N SER A 30 -1.64 6.47 -16.04
CA SER A 30 -1.13 5.22 -15.46
C SER A 30 -1.56 5.00 -14.01
N LEU A 31 -1.80 3.72 -13.68
CA LEU A 31 -2.06 3.22 -12.34
C LEU A 31 -0.75 3.16 -11.53
N PRO A 32 -0.84 3.25 -10.19
CA PRO A 32 0.34 3.24 -9.31
C PRO A 32 1.11 1.91 -9.39
N ASN A 33 2.27 1.82 -8.75
CA ASN A 33 2.97 0.53 -8.67
C ASN A 33 2.11 -0.51 -7.96
N LEU A 34 1.97 -1.70 -8.56
CA LEU A 34 1.26 -2.84 -7.99
C LEU A 34 2.25 -3.77 -7.28
N TYR A 35 2.03 -4.00 -5.99
CA TYR A 35 2.74 -4.96 -5.15
C TYR A 35 1.80 -6.09 -4.77
N TYR A 36 1.95 -7.26 -5.38
CA TYR A 36 1.06 -8.38 -5.11
C TYR A 36 1.72 -9.45 -4.25
N ILE A 37 0.99 -9.93 -3.25
CA ILE A 37 1.44 -10.92 -2.28
C ILE A 37 1.09 -12.31 -2.82
N ASN A 38 2.09 -13.20 -2.87
CA ASN A 38 1.88 -14.59 -3.27
C ASN A 38 2.87 -15.52 -2.56
N MET A 39 2.40 -16.70 -2.16
CA MET A 39 3.26 -17.75 -1.62
C MET A 39 4.13 -18.36 -2.73
N LYS A 40 5.45 -18.52 -2.49
CA LYS A 40 6.40 -19.13 -3.43
C LYS A 40 5.99 -20.51 -3.95
N LYS A 41 5.33 -21.31 -3.12
CA LYS A 41 4.81 -22.63 -3.48
C LYS A 41 3.57 -22.59 -4.37
N SER A 42 2.80 -21.50 -4.37
CA SER A 42 1.53 -21.37 -5.07
C SER A 42 1.71 -20.89 -6.52
N LYS A 43 2.47 -21.66 -7.31
CA LYS A 43 2.83 -21.34 -8.70
C LYS A 43 1.59 -21.14 -9.58
N GLU A 44 0.61 -22.03 -9.47
CA GLU A 44 -0.63 -21.93 -10.25
C GLU A 44 -1.46 -20.69 -9.91
N ARG A 45 -1.59 -20.35 -8.61
CA ARG A 45 -2.28 -19.12 -8.20
C ARG A 45 -1.57 -17.89 -8.76
N ASN A 46 -0.24 -17.87 -8.72
CA ASN A 46 0.55 -16.82 -9.32
C ASN A 46 0.31 -16.72 -10.84
N SER A 47 0.36 -17.83 -11.57
CA SER A 47 0.09 -17.84 -13.00
C SER A 47 -1.32 -17.35 -13.32
N ARG A 48 -2.33 -17.74 -12.54
CA ARG A 48 -3.71 -17.24 -12.70
C ARG A 48 -3.84 -15.75 -12.41
N PHE A 49 -3.16 -15.25 -11.38
CA PHE A 49 -3.16 -13.83 -11.05
C PHE A 49 -2.49 -13.03 -12.17
N ILE A 50 -1.32 -13.45 -12.63
CA ILE A 50 -0.62 -12.81 -13.74
C ILE A 50 -1.44 -12.88 -15.03
N SER A 51 -2.05 -14.01 -15.37
CA SER A 51 -2.89 -14.11 -16.58
C SER A 51 -4.14 -13.21 -16.54
N ARG A 52 -4.64 -12.85 -15.35
CA ARG A 52 -5.73 -11.89 -15.18
C ARG A 52 -5.25 -10.44 -15.32
N LEU A 53 -4.00 -10.17 -14.95
CA LEU A 53 -3.36 -8.88 -15.17
C LEU A 53 -2.89 -8.70 -16.62
N GLU A 54 -2.52 -9.79 -17.29
CA GLU A 54 -2.08 -9.79 -18.69
C GLU A 54 -3.14 -9.15 -19.62
N GLY A 55 -2.67 -8.38 -20.59
CA GLY A 55 -3.52 -7.60 -21.50
C GLY A 55 -3.35 -6.09 -21.30
N LYS A 56 -4.45 -5.33 -21.42
CA LYS A 56 -4.43 -3.87 -21.26
C LYS A 56 -4.07 -3.47 -19.83
N SER A 57 -4.48 -4.24 -18.82
CA SER A 57 -4.33 -3.91 -17.40
C SER A 57 -2.88 -3.88 -16.91
N LEU A 58 -2.03 -4.82 -17.32
CA LEU A 58 -0.60 -4.81 -16.93
C LEU A 58 0.12 -3.54 -17.41
N ARG A 59 -0.26 -3.03 -18.59
CA ARG A 59 0.31 -1.81 -19.18
C ARG A 59 -0.19 -0.54 -18.50
N LEU A 60 -1.26 -0.61 -17.72
CA LEU A 60 -1.75 0.52 -16.94
C LEU A 60 -0.87 0.75 -15.71
N PHE A 61 -0.34 -0.30 -15.09
CA PHE A 61 0.50 -0.15 -13.89
C PHE A 61 1.91 0.31 -14.26
N ASN A 62 2.43 1.30 -13.54
CA ASN A 62 3.82 1.77 -13.69
C ASN A 62 4.86 0.65 -13.47
N ASN A 63 4.56 -0.25 -12.52
CA ASN A 63 5.38 -1.42 -12.21
C ASN A 63 4.50 -2.49 -11.56
N VAL A 64 4.83 -3.76 -11.77
CA VAL A 64 4.18 -4.90 -11.10
C VAL A 64 5.26 -5.72 -10.40
N LYS A 65 5.23 -5.74 -9.06
CA LYS A 65 6.23 -6.39 -8.21
C LYS A 65 5.58 -7.47 -7.36
N ARG A 66 6.14 -8.67 -7.40
CA ARG A 66 5.73 -9.77 -6.53
C ARG A 66 6.39 -9.63 -5.15
N ILE A 67 5.60 -9.80 -4.10
CA ILE A 67 6.06 -9.90 -2.72
C ILE A 67 5.84 -11.34 -2.23
N ASP A 68 6.92 -11.99 -1.81
CA ASP A 68 6.84 -13.33 -1.22
C ASP A 68 6.11 -13.25 0.13
N ALA A 69 4.98 -13.97 0.21
CA ALA A 69 4.15 -14.05 1.40
C ALA A 69 4.91 -14.69 2.57
N ILE A 70 4.72 -14.10 3.75
CA ILE A 70 5.04 -14.72 5.02
C ILE A 70 3.89 -15.69 5.32
N THR A 71 4.24 -16.92 5.68
CA THR A 71 3.31 -18.01 5.99
C THR A 71 3.43 -18.42 7.44
N PRO A 72 2.43 -19.12 8.01
CA PRO A 72 2.53 -19.68 9.36
C PRO A 72 3.77 -20.56 9.54
N LEU A 73 4.23 -21.28 8.51
CA LEU A 73 5.43 -22.11 8.60
C LEU A 73 6.71 -21.28 8.70
N THR A 74 6.76 -20.12 8.04
CA THR A 74 7.91 -19.21 8.06
C THR A 74 7.89 -18.24 9.25
N LEU A 75 6.75 -18.15 9.96
CA LEU A 75 6.54 -17.26 11.10
C LEU A 75 7.40 -17.67 12.33
N ASP A 76 7.77 -18.95 12.43
CA ASP A 76 8.40 -19.51 13.65
C ASP A 76 9.80 -19.01 13.99
N ARG A 77 10.35 -18.05 13.24
CA ARG A 77 11.63 -17.42 13.56
C ARG A 77 11.50 -16.12 14.38
N THR A 78 10.29 -15.65 14.69
CA THR A 78 10.07 -14.31 15.27
C THR A 78 9.23 -14.26 16.55
N ARG A 79 9.05 -15.37 17.28
CA ARG A 79 8.20 -15.42 18.49
C ARG A 79 8.51 -14.35 19.55
N ASN A 80 9.73 -13.80 19.55
CA ASN A 80 10.14 -12.75 20.50
C ASN A 80 9.83 -11.31 20.04
N ILE A 81 9.22 -11.12 18.87
CA ILE A 81 8.97 -9.79 18.27
C ILE A 81 7.48 -9.43 18.30
N ILE A 82 6.60 -10.39 18.58
CA ILE A 82 5.15 -10.18 18.51
C ILE A 82 4.68 -9.56 19.85
N PRO A 83 4.08 -8.36 19.82
CA PRO A 83 3.58 -7.72 21.05
C PRO A 83 2.58 -8.62 21.77
N GLU A 84 2.57 -8.53 23.10
CA GLU A 84 1.69 -9.35 23.94
C GLU A 84 0.19 -9.19 23.60
N LYS A 85 -0.20 -7.97 23.17
CA LYS A 85 -1.55 -7.66 22.68
C LYS A 85 -1.94 -8.38 21.39
N CYS A 86 -1.00 -8.99 20.68
CA CYS A 86 -1.22 -9.72 19.44
C CYS A 86 -1.21 -11.24 19.64
N LYS A 87 -1.10 -11.73 20.89
CA LYS A 87 -1.07 -13.18 21.19
C LYS A 87 -2.37 -13.90 20.84
N ASP A 88 -3.49 -13.20 20.80
CA ASP A 88 -4.80 -13.75 20.43
C ASP A 88 -4.96 -13.92 18.91
N ASN A 89 -4.10 -13.28 18.11
CA ASN A 89 -4.13 -13.47 16.66
C ASN A 89 -3.63 -14.87 16.33
N SER A 90 -4.34 -15.54 15.43
CA SER A 90 -3.88 -16.78 14.83
C SER A 90 -2.58 -16.55 14.05
N ARG A 91 -1.80 -17.62 13.88
CA ARG A 91 -0.59 -17.57 13.06
C ARG A 91 -0.89 -17.18 11.62
N ALA A 92 -2.06 -17.51 11.11
CA ALA A 92 -2.50 -17.13 9.77
C ALA A 92 -2.69 -15.61 9.67
N GLU A 93 -3.41 -15.01 10.63
CA GLU A 93 -3.64 -13.57 10.69
C GLU A 93 -2.33 -12.81 10.83
N MET A 94 -1.45 -13.23 11.74
CA MET A 94 -0.13 -12.62 11.91
C MET A 94 0.72 -12.69 10.64
N SER A 95 0.68 -13.83 9.95
CA SER A 95 1.43 -14.02 8.70
C SER A 95 0.91 -13.13 7.58
N CYS A 96 -0.41 -12.95 7.50
CA CYS A 96 -1.05 -12.02 6.57
C CYS A 96 -0.62 -10.57 6.88
N SER A 97 -0.78 -10.12 8.12
CA SER A 97 -0.39 -8.76 8.53
C SER A 97 1.08 -8.46 8.23
N LEU A 98 1.99 -9.40 8.54
CA LEU A 98 3.41 -9.23 8.25
C LEU A 98 3.71 -9.22 6.74
N SER A 99 2.96 -9.97 5.93
CA SER A 99 3.09 -9.93 4.46
C SER A 99 2.71 -8.55 3.91
N HIS A 100 1.63 -7.95 4.42
CA HIS A 100 1.25 -6.58 4.07
C HIS A 100 2.28 -5.56 4.55
N LEU A 101 2.77 -5.67 5.79
CA LEU A 101 3.84 -4.78 6.28
C LEU A 101 5.11 -4.88 5.43
N LYS A 102 5.49 -6.08 5.00
CA LYS A 102 6.60 -6.28 4.06
C LYS A 102 6.34 -5.59 2.72
N ALA A 103 5.13 -5.68 2.18
CA ALA A 103 4.76 -4.99 0.93
C ALA A 103 4.82 -3.45 1.10
N ILE A 104 4.26 -2.92 2.19
CA ILE A 104 4.31 -1.49 2.55
C ILE A 104 5.75 -1.01 2.70
N HIS A 105 6.57 -1.73 3.47
CA HIS A 105 7.99 -1.45 3.64
C HIS A 105 8.71 -1.44 2.29
N THR A 106 8.42 -2.40 1.42
CA THR A 106 9.01 -2.44 0.07
C THR A 106 8.62 -1.23 -0.75
N ALA A 107 7.33 -0.84 -0.76
CA ALA A 107 6.87 0.35 -1.48
C ALA A 107 7.52 1.64 -0.94
N TYR A 108 7.58 1.79 0.38
CA TYR A 108 8.25 2.92 1.03
C TYR A 108 9.72 3.04 0.59
N HIS A 109 10.46 1.93 0.58
CA HIS A 109 11.86 1.91 0.15
C HIS A 109 12.05 2.04 -1.36
N ASP A 110 11.07 1.65 -2.16
CA ASP A 110 11.03 1.94 -3.59
C ASP A 110 10.73 3.43 -3.88
N ASN A 111 10.50 4.25 -2.83
CA ASN A 111 10.24 5.69 -2.90
C ASN A 111 9.07 6.06 -3.82
N VAL A 112 8.00 5.24 -3.77
CA VAL A 112 6.76 5.50 -4.53
C VAL A 112 5.80 6.33 -3.70
N GLU A 113 5.16 7.31 -4.33
CA GLU A 113 4.15 8.14 -3.68
C GLU A 113 2.86 7.36 -3.41
N TYR A 114 2.44 6.55 -4.39
CA TYR A 114 1.27 5.70 -4.30
C TYR A 114 1.61 4.25 -4.68
N ALA A 115 1.04 3.31 -3.93
CA ALA A 115 1.17 1.88 -4.15
C ALA A 115 -0.19 1.19 -4.04
N LEU A 116 -0.46 0.25 -4.95
CA LEU A 116 -1.56 -0.69 -4.83
C LEU A 116 -1.01 -2.01 -4.28
N ILE A 117 -1.53 -2.49 -3.16
CA ILE A 117 -1.13 -3.76 -2.55
C ILE A 117 -2.29 -4.74 -2.67
N MET A 118 -2.03 -5.94 -3.18
CA MET A 118 -3.08 -6.94 -3.45
C MET A 118 -2.65 -8.35 -3.03
N GLU A 119 -3.61 -9.19 -2.68
CA GLU A 119 -3.43 -10.64 -2.59
C GLU A 119 -3.65 -11.30 -3.96
N ASP A 120 -3.10 -12.50 -4.17
CA ASP A 120 -3.16 -13.24 -5.43
C ASP A 120 -4.54 -13.89 -5.74
N ASP A 121 -5.49 -13.78 -4.82
CA ASP A 121 -6.89 -14.23 -4.99
C ASP A 121 -7.89 -13.10 -5.22
N MET A 122 -7.41 -11.86 -5.38
CA MET A 122 -8.24 -10.73 -5.79
C MET A 122 -8.74 -10.89 -7.25
N TYR A 123 -9.94 -10.39 -7.49
CA TYR A 123 -10.57 -10.26 -8.81
C TYR A 123 -10.77 -8.78 -9.13
N PHE A 124 -10.59 -8.42 -10.40
CA PHE A 124 -10.76 -7.09 -10.95
C PHE A 124 -11.71 -7.13 -12.14
#